data_AF-F5Y8N0-F1
#
_entry.id   AF-F5Y8N0-F1
#
_cell.length_a   1.000
_cell.length_b   1.000
_cell.length_c   1.000
_cell.angle_alpha   90.00
_cell.angle_beta   90.00
_cell.angle_gamma   90.00
#
_symmetry.space_group_name_H-M   'P 1'
#
loop_
_entity.id
_entity.type
_entity.pdbx_description
1 polymer ?
#
loop_
_entity_poly.entity_id
_entity_poly.type
_entity_poly.pdbx_seq_one_letter_code
_entity_poly.pdbx_strand_id
1 'polypeptide(L)'
;MPRFLCFILMVCSFLFPMVLPAQEVLRGEVMVELEPVYGAYVDEKYPLEKEDAYKRALEEAALFFSAQIYGWSFDYDVGERARKIPENFELNPLGAITWGDPRLRVTHAEFRDMKFWAWMDYRPGESQLRRINAWKTGMIRNAQAVGHGPLGGPVEMSDWLAIRKTALEDSARAAVRAMLQGSERNRPKEAHGFISLQTFPAFFMDGGRWACSARFRIEIKEIVPFSAY
;
A
#
# COMPACT_ATOMS: atom_id res chain seq x y z
N MET A 1 63.82 15.04 -50.97
CA MET A 1 63.08 16.06 -50.21
C MET A 1 61.99 15.37 -49.39
N PRO A 2 61.80 15.73 -48.11
CA PRO A 2 61.21 14.83 -47.10
C PRO A 2 59.75 15.14 -46.71
N ARG A 3 59.03 14.07 -46.37
CA ARG A 3 58.03 13.86 -45.29
C ARG A 3 57.14 15.04 -44.82
N PHE A 4 55.83 14.89 -45.00
CA PHE A 4 54.75 15.35 -44.10
C PHE A 4 53.55 14.41 -44.32
N LEU A 5 53.42 13.27 -43.62
CA LEU A 5 52.76 13.10 -42.32
C LEU A 5 51.61 14.10 -42.05
N CYS A 6 50.41 13.75 -42.48
CA CYS A 6 49.17 14.35 -41.96
C CYS A 6 48.24 13.21 -41.53
N PHE A 7 48.45 12.75 -40.30
CA PHE A 7 47.62 11.76 -39.63
C PHE A 7 46.38 12.49 -39.10
N ILE A 8 45.30 12.51 -39.87
CA ILE A 8 44.01 13.06 -39.41
C ILE A 8 43.42 12.06 -38.43
N LEU A 9 43.62 12.34 -37.15
CA LEU A 9 43.03 11.63 -36.03
C LEU A 9 41.56 12.04 -35.97
N MET A 10 40.71 11.30 -36.69
CA MET A 10 39.26 11.41 -36.65
C MET A 10 38.79 10.89 -35.27
N VAL A 11 38.77 11.79 -34.29
CA VAL A 11 38.15 11.55 -32.99
C VAL A 11 36.64 11.44 -33.22
N CYS A 12 36.18 10.21 -33.43
CA CYS A 12 34.77 9.86 -33.40
C CYS A 12 34.27 10.10 -31.98
N SER A 13 33.72 11.31 -31.75
CA SER A 13 32.90 11.61 -30.59
C SER A 13 31.73 10.65 -30.58
N PHE A 14 31.86 9.57 -29.79
CA PHE A 14 30.74 8.74 -29.37
C PHE A 14 29.80 9.62 -28.55
N LEU A 15 28.90 10.33 -29.24
CA LEU A 15 27.66 10.83 -28.69
C LEU A 15 26.79 9.61 -28.40
N PHE A 16 27.10 8.93 -27.29
CA PHE A 16 26.10 8.05 -26.67
C PHE A 16 24.90 8.94 -26.35
N PRO A 17 23.72 8.73 -26.95
CA PRO A 17 22.53 9.35 -26.43
C PRO A 17 22.40 8.84 -25.00
N MET A 18 22.57 9.75 -24.04
CA MET A 18 22.25 9.47 -22.65
C MET A 18 20.73 9.27 -22.63
N VAL A 19 20.30 8.04 -22.84
CA VAL A 19 18.91 7.63 -22.67
C VAL A 19 18.65 7.82 -21.17
N LEU A 20 18.08 8.96 -20.81
CA LEU A 20 17.55 9.16 -19.47
C LEU A 20 16.52 8.04 -19.26
N PRO A 21 16.74 7.12 -18.30
CA PRO A 21 15.73 6.11 -18.01
C PRO A 21 14.41 6.83 -17.73
N ALA A 22 13.35 6.40 -18.43
CA ALA A 22 12.01 6.90 -18.18
C ALA A 22 11.72 6.76 -16.68
N GLN A 23 11.52 7.89 -16.00
CA GLN A 23 11.29 7.90 -14.56
C GLN A 23 10.02 7.07 -14.28
N GLU A 24 10.16 5.97 -13.53
CA GLU A 24 9.01 5.14 -13.14
C GLU A 24 8.09 5.99 -12.25
N VAL A 25 6.81 6.09 -12.64
CA VAL A 25 5.79 6.86 -11.95
C VAL A 25 4.77 5.86 -11.40
N LEU A 26 4.55 5.90 -10.09
CA LEU A 26 3.45 5.15 -9.48
C LEU A 26 2.17 5.94 -9.69
N ARG A 27 1.09 5.24 -10.02
CA ARG A 27 -0.22 5.85 -10.24
C ARG A 27 -1.28 5.15 -9.41
N GLY A 28 -2.25 5.92 -8.95
CA GLY A 28 -3.34 5.42 -8.13
C GLY A 28 -4.56 6.31 -8.21
N GLU A 29 -5.69 5.72 -7.85
CA GLU A 29 -6.99 6.39 -7.77
C GLU A 29 -7.52 6.22 -6.35
N VAL A 30 -7.95 7.33 -5.75
CA VAL A 30 -8.59 7.34 -4.44
C VAL A 30 -10.02 7.85 -4.58
N MET A 31 -10.92 7.21 -3.85
CA MET A 31 -12.33 7.59 -3.76
C MET A 31 -12.67 7.93 -2.32
N VAL A 32 -13.20 9.15 -2.12
CA VAL A 32 -13.69 9.67 -0.85
C VAL A 32 -15.21 9.86 -0.94
N GLU A 33 -15.95 9.35 0.04
CA GLU A 33 -17.40 9.56 0.12
C GLU A 33 -17.68 10.93 0.75
N LEU A 34 -18.62 11.68 0.16
CA LEU A 34 -18.98 13.03 0.61
C LEU A 34 -20.14 13.02 1.61
N GLU A 35 -20.90 11.92 1.64
CA GLU A 35 -21.95 11.72 2.64
C GLU A 35 -21.37 11.03 3.87
N PRO A 36 -21.62 11.57 5.07
CA PRO A 36 -21.32 10.88 6.31
C PRO A 36 -22.25 9.69 6.36
N VAL A 37 -21.71 8.55 6.77
CA VAL A 37 -22.57 7.40 6.99
C VAL A 37 -23.41 7.69 8.24
N TYR A 38 -24.70 7.95 8.05
CA TYR A 38 -25.62 8.34 9.12
C TYR A 38 -25.50 7.38 10.32
N GLY A 39 -25.12 7.92 11.48
CA GLY A 39 -24.99 7.18 12.74
C GLY A 39 -23.56 6.73 13.11
N ALA A 40 -22.56 6.94 12.26
CA ALA A 40 -21.18 6.51 12.48
C ALA A 40 -20.25 7.58 13.10
N TYR A 41 -20.57 8.86 12.93
CA TYR A 41 -19.73 9.97 13.39
C TYR A 41 -20.61 11.11 13.92
N VAL A 42 -20.67 11.27 15.25
CA VAL A 42 -21.54 12.27 15.90
C VAL A 42 -21.01 13.70 15.70
N ASP A 43 -19.71 13.86 15.37
CA ASP A 43 -19.02 15.16 15.27
C ASP A 43 -18.47 15.49 13.87
N GLU A 44 -18.86 14.74 12.83
CA GLU A 44 -18.38 15.01 11.47
C GLU A 44 -19.16 16.17 10.84
N LYS A 45 -18.44 17.21 10.38
CA LYS A 45 -19.04 18.40 9.75
C LYS A 45 -19.73 17.98 8.44
N TYR A 46 -21.04 18.17 8.39
CA TYR A 46 -21.86 17.90 7.20
C TYR A 46 -22.49 19.20 6.65
N PRO A 47 -22.47 19.44 5.33
CA PRO A 47 -21.77 18.67 4.29
C PRO A 47 -20.25 18.74 4.42
N LEU A 48 -19.55 17.67 3.97
CA LEU A 48 -18.09 17.66 3.94
C LEU A 48 -17.59 18.77 3.01
N GLU A 49 -16.71 19.63 3.51
CA GLU A 49 -16.14 20.69 2.68
C GLU A 49 -15.18 20.10 1.63
N LYS A 50 -15.09 20.75 0.47
CA LYS A 50 -14.23 20.29 -0.63
C LYS A 50 -12.77 20.14 -0.19
N GLU A 51 -12.29 21.05 0.65
CA GLU A 51 -10.94 21.04 1.19
C GLU A 51 -10.66 19.79 2.03
N ASP A 52 -11.63 19.37 2.86
CA ASP A 52 -11.51 18.15 3.65
C ASP A 52 -11.51 16.89 2.77
N ALA A 53 -12.34 16.87 1.71
CA ALA A 53 -12.33 15.78 0.73
C ALA A 53 -10.97 15.66 0.01
N TYR A 54 -10.38 16.79 -0.40
CA TYR A 54 -9.03 16.82 -0.98
C TYR A 54 -7.98 16.32 0.01
N LYS A 55 -8.06 16.77 1.26
CA LYS A 55 -7.13 16.37 2.32
C LYS A 55 -7.18 14.85 2.55
N ARG A 56 -8.37 14.28 2.73
CA ARG A 56 -8.58 12.83 2.89
C ARG A 56 -7.99 12.05 1.72
N ALA A 57 -8.26 12.50 0.49
CA ALA A 57 -7.74 11.82 -0.69
C ALA A 57 -6.21 11.81 -0.74
N LEU A 58 -5.57 12.93 -0.36
CA LEU A 58 -4.11 13.04 -0.32
C LEU A 58 -3.49 12.18 0.79
N GLU A 59 -4.10 12.15 1.98
CA GLU A 59 -3.62 11.32 3.11
C GLU A 59 -3.72 9.84 2.76
N GLU A 60 -4.83 9.43 2.16
CA GLU A 60 -5.06 8.05 1.74
C GLU A 60 -4.13 7.63 0.59
N ALA A 61 -3.91 8.51 -0.40
CA ALA A 61 -2.93 8.26 -1.46
C ALA A 61 -1.50 8.16 -0.90
N ALA A 62 -1.13 9.04 0.02
CA ALA A 62 0.18 8.99 0.69
C ALA A 62 0.36 7.66 1.44
N LEU A 63 -0.66 7.18 2.15
CA LEU A 63 -0.65 5.87 2.79
C LEU A 63 -0.44 4.74 1.77
N PHE A 64 -1.18 4.72 0.66
CA PHE A 64 -1.09 3.65 -0.33
C PHE A 64 0.22 3.65 -1.11
N PHE A 65 0.74 4.81 -1.49
CA PHE A 65 2.06 4.89 -2.09
C PHE A 65 3.16 4.48 -1.09
N SER A 66 3.04 4.88 0.19
CA SER A 66 3.97 4.43 1.24
C SER A 66 3.97 2.91 1.37
N ALA A 67 2.80 2.31 1.36
CA ALA A 67 2.62 0.87 1.42
C ALA A 67 3.14 0.12 0.19
N GLN A 68 3.11 0.73 -1.00
CA GLN A 68 3.71 0.15 -2.22
C GLN A 68 5.24 0.23 -2.21
N ILE A 69 5.79 1.33 -1.67
CA ILE A 69 7.23 1.60 -1.67
C ILE A 69 7.92 0.87 -0.52
N TYR A 70 7.48 1.17 0.70
CA TYR A 70 8.08 0.71 1.93
C TYR A 70 7.44 -0.58 2.41
N GLY A 71 6.11 -0.68 2.34
CA GLY A 71 5.36 -1.78 2.92
C GLY A 71 5.33 -1.73 4.46
N TRP A 72 5.03 -2.87 5.05
CA TRP A 72 4.91 -3.11 6.48
C TRP A 72 5.70 -4.34 6.87
N SER A 73 6.21 -4.38 8.10
CA SER A 73 6.44 -5.64 8.78
C SER A 73 5.14 -6.13 9.41
N PHE A 74 4.95 -7.43 9.43
CA PHE A 74 3.80 -8.04 10.10
C PHE A 74 4.26 -9.05 11.15
N ASP A 75 3.47 -9.10 12.22
CA ASP A 75 3.56 -10.08 13.29
C ASP A 75 2.18 -10.74 13.40
N TYR A 76 2.13 -12.06 13.19
CA TYR A 76 0.86 -12.78 13.12
C TYR A 76 0.82 -13.98 14.05
N ASP A 77 0.00 -13.85 15.10
CA ASP A 77 -0.38 -14.93 15.99
C ASP A 77 -1.70 -15.55 15.50
N VAL A 78 -1.64 -16.76 14.95
CA VAL A 78 -2.79 -17.42 14.31
C VAL A 78 -3.91 -17.75 15.31
N GLY A 79 -3.62 -17.66 16.62
CA GLY A 79 -4.50 -18.02 17.72
C GLY A 79 -4.94 -19.49 17.69
N GLU A 80 -5.79 -19.88 18.63
CA GLU A 80 -6.36 -21.22 18.68
C GLU A 80 -7.75 -21.20 19.31
N ARG A 81 -8.78 -21.36 18.48
CA ARG A 81 -10.19 -21.35 18.92
C ARG A 81 -10.49 -22.45 19.95
N ALA A 82 -9.93 -23.65 19.77
CA ALA A 82 -10.13 -24.77 20.70
C ALA A 82 -9.61 -24.47 22.12
N ARG A 83 -8.53 -23.69 22.23
CA ARG A 83 -7.91 -23.29 23.49
C ARG A 83 -8.27 -21.86 23.92
N LYS A 84 -9.19 -21.20 23.21
CA LYS A 84 -9.58 -19.79 23.42
C LYS A 84 -8.40 -18.79 23.37
N ILE A 85 -7.35 -19.12 22.62
CA ILE A 85 -6.24 -18.20 22.39
C ILE A 85 -6.67 -17.24 21.26
N PRO A 86 -6.73 -15.92 21.51
CA PRO A 86 -7.12 -14.96 20.50
C PRO A 86 -6.10 -14.93 19.35
N GLU A 87 -6.58 -14.59 18.16
CA GLU A 87 -5.75 -14.31 17.00
C GLU A 87 -5.34 -12.84 17.06
N ASN A 88 -4.05 -12.56 16.88
CA ASN A 88 -3.51 -11.19 16.86
C ASN A 88 -2.76 -10.97 15.55
N PHE A 89 -2.92 -9.80 14.95
CA PHE A 89 -2.23 -9.43 13.74
C PHE A 89 -1.85 -7.96 13.80
N GLU A 90 -0.56 -7.68 13.74
CA GLU A 90 -0.03 -6.33 13.85
C GLU A 90 0.70 -5.96 12.55
N LEU A 91 0.47 -4.73 12.09
CA LEU A 91 1.14 -4.17 10.92
C LEU A 91 1.88 -2.89 11.27
N ASN A 92 3.20 -2.95 11.11
CA ASN A 92 4.12 -1.89 11.47
C ASN A 92 4.70 -1.26 10.19
N PRO A 93 4.44 0.03 9.91
CA PRO A 93 4.89 0.67 8.68
C PRO A 93 6.42 0.81 8.65
N LEU A 94 7.04 0.40 7.53
CA LEU A 94 8.49 0.51 7.34
C LEU A 94 8.94 1.92 6.90
N GLY A 95 8.00 2.76 6.50
CA GLY A 95 8.23 4.12 6.07
C GLY A 95 6.93 4.79 5.65
N ALA A 96 6.96 6.12 5.59
CA ALA A 96 5.82 6.94 5.18
C ALA A 96 6.28 8.09 4.29
N ILE A 97 5.44 8.44 3.32
CA ILE A 97 5.52 9.68 2.56
C ILE A 97 4.97 10.78 3.46
N THR A 98 5.75 11.84 3.67
CA THR A 98 5.34 12.96 4.51
C THR A 98 4.27 13.79 3.82
N TRP A 99 3.38 14.37 4.63
CA TRP A 99 2.42 15.35 4.15
C TRP A 99 3.13 16.47 3.37
N GLY A 100 2.58 16.83 2.20
CA GLY A 100 3.14 17.86 1.34
C GLY A 100 4.40 17.47 0.55
N ASP A 101 4.74 16.17 0.44
CA ASP A 101 5.83 15.72 -0.43
C ASP A 101 5.60 16.21 -1.88
N PRO A 102 6.49 17.03 -2.46
CA PRO A 102 6.32 17.60 -3.80
C PRO A 102 6.35 16.56 -4.94
N ARG A 103 6.70 15.31 -4.62
CA ARG A 103 6.67 14.17 -5.56
C ARG A 103 5.30 13.54 -5.68
N LEU A 104 4.39 13.80 -4.75
CA LEU A 104 2.97 13.43 -4.84
C LEU A 104 2.21 14.53 -5.59
N ARG A 105 1.53 14.17 -6.68
CA ARG A 105 0.79 15.12 -7.50
C ARG A 105 -0.58 14.58 -7.85
N VAL A 106 -1.59 15.44 -7.70
CA VAL A 106 -2.94 15.18 -8.23
C VAL A 106 -2.92 15.47 -9.72
N THR A 107 -3.27 14.47 -10.54
CA THR A 107 -3.30 14.59 -12.00
C THR A 107 -4.69 14.90 -12.52
N HIS A 108 -5.72 14.31 -11.90
CA HIS A 108 -7.11 14.58 -12.20
C HIS A 108 -7.96 14.44 -10.94
N ALA A 109 -9.04 15.21 -10.86
CA ALA A 109 -9.95 15.20 -9.73
C ALA A 109 -11.37 15.52 -10.21
N GLU A 110 -12.34 14.71 -9.78
CA GLU A 110 -13.73 14.81 -10.22
C GLU A 110 -14.68 14.58 -9.05
N PHE A 111 -15.77 15.35 -9.01
CA PHE A 111 -16.92 15.08 -8.14
C PHE A 111 -18.00 14.40 -8.98
N ARG A 112 -18.36 13.17 -8.61
CA ARG A 112 -19.37 12.36 -9.32
C ARG A 112 -20.13 11.48 -8.34
N ASP A 113 -21.47 11.48 -8.43
CA ASP A 113 -22.35 10.60 -7.65
C ASP A 113 -22.10 10.62 -6.13
N MET A 114 -22.01 11.83 -5.54
CA MET A 114 -21.70 12.04 -4.12
C MET A 114 -20.35 11.47 -3.67
N LYS A 115 -19.45 11.22 -4.62
CA LYS A 115 -18.07 10.76 -4.38
C LYS A 115 -17.08 11.74 -4.99
N PHE A 116 -15.96 11.88 -4.32
CA PHE A 116 -14.80 12.58 -4.82
C PHE A 116 -13.76 11.57 -5.29
N TRP A 117 -13.42 11.64 -6.57
CA TRP A 117 -12.43 10.79 -7.23
C TRP A 117 -11.17 11.61 -7.50
N ALA A 118 -10.02 11.07 -7.09
CA ALA A 118 -8.72 11.72 -7.31
C ALA A 118 -7.72 10.73 -7.90
N TRP A 119 -7.22 11.05 -9.09
CA TRP A 119 -6.09 10.36 -9.70
C TRP A 119 -4.81 11.05 -9.28
N MET A 120 -3.84 10.25 -8.84
CA MET A 120 -2.59 10.76 -8.31
C MET A 120 -1.41 9.99 -8.88
N ASP A 121 -0.32 10.74 -9.08
CA ASP A 121 0.96 10.22 -9.51
C ASP A 121 2.00 10.49 -8.40
N TYR A 122 2.82 9.49 -8.08
CA TYR A 122 3.98 9.64 -7.21
C TYR A 122 5.25 9.33 -7.98
N ARG A 123 6.25 10.22 -7.88
CA ARG A 123 7.56 10.07 -8.52
C ARG A 123 8.61 9.61 -7.50
N PRO A 124 8.81 8.31 -7.30
CA PRO A 124 9.78 7.81 -6.34
C PRO A 124 11.21 8.24 -6.69
N GLY A 125 12.00 8.55 -5.66
CA GLY A 125 13.44 8.74 -5.78
C GLY A 125 14.18 7.41 -5.92
N GLU A 126 15.48 7.45 -6.21
CA GLU A 126 16.27 6.24 -6.47
C GLU A 126 16.24 5.21 -5.32
N SER A 127 16.29 5.67 -4.07
CA SER A 127 16.21 4.79 -2.90
C SER A 127 14.86 4.09 -2.79
N GLN A 128 13.77 4.79 -3.13
CA GLN A 128 12.42 4.25 -3.16
C GLN A 128 12.26 3.27 -4.33
N LEU A 129 12.81 3.58 -5.51
CA LEU A 129 12.83 2.68 -6.66
C LEU A 129 13.55 1.37 -6.36
N ARG A 130 14.68 1.41 -5.65
CA ARG A 130 15.36 0.19 -5.20
C ARG A 130 14.46 -0.68 -4.32
N ARG A 131 13.67 -0.09 -3.42
CA ARG A 131 12.70 -0.82 -2.59
C ARG A 131 11.56 -1.40 -3.41
N ILE A 132 10.97 -0.62 -4.32
CA ILE A 132 9.94 -1.10 -5.26
C ILE A 132 10.46 -2.30 -6.06
N ASN A 133 11.72 -2.24 -6.54
CA ASN A 133 12.31 -3.33 -7.30
C ASN A 133 12.67 -4.54 -6.44
N ALA A 134 13.03 -4.35 -5.16
CA ALA A 134 13.20 -5.45 -4.22
C ALA A 134 11.91 -6.27 -4.07
N TRP A 135 10.75 -5.60 -4.07
CA TRP A 135 9.44 -6.26 -4.05
C TRP A 135 9.15 -7.13 -5.29
N LYS A 136 9.83 -6.90 -6.41
CA LYS A 136 9.65 -7.64 -7.66
C LYS A 136 10.53 -8.91 -7.74
N THR A 137 11.29 -9.23 -6.69
CA THR A 137 12.20 -10.39 -6.67
C THR A 137 11.45 -11.72 -6.50
N GLY A 138 12.05 -12.82 -6.99
CA GLY A 138 11.36 -14.11 -7.13
C GLY A 138 10.99 -14.85 -5.84
N MET A 139 11.49 -14.43 -4.67
CA MET A 139 11.13 -15.01 -3.38
C MET A 139 9.79 -14.48 -2.83
N ILE A 140 9.27 -13.42 -3.44
CA ILE A 140 8.09 -12.71 -2.97
C ILE A 140 6.85 -13.29 -3.63
N ARG A 141 5.87 -13.65 -2.80
CA ARG A 141 4.63 -14.27 -3.26
C ARG A 141 3.52 -13.22 -3.34
N ASN A 142 2.67 -13.35 -4.34
CA ASN A 142 1.51 -12.48 -4.48
C ASN A 142 0.28 -13.14 -3.84
N ALA A 143 -0.53 -12.34 -3.15
CA ALA A 143 -1.82 -12.75 -2.61
C ALA A 143 -2.85 -11.64 -2.78
N GLN A 144 -4.12 -12.01 -2.93
CA GLN A 144 -5.25 -11.10 -2.92
C GLN A 144 -6.22 -11.54 -1.84
N ALA A 145 -6.78 -10.59 -1.11
CA ALA A 145 -7.80 -10.86 -0.12
C ALA A 145 -8.79 -9.70 -0.01
N VAL A 146 -9.88 -9.98 0.70
CA VAL A 146 -10.89 -8.99 1.09
C VAL A 146 -10.92 -8.95 2.61
N GLY A 147 -10.79 -7.74 3.15
CA GLY A 147 -10.92 -7.46 4.58
C GLY A 147 -12.10 -6.57 4.86
N HIS A 148 -12.53 -6.53 6.12
CA HIS A 148 -13.68 -5.77 6.59
C HIS A 148 -13.30 -4.89 7.78
N GLY A 149 -13.76 -3.66 7.75
CA GLY A 149 -13.66 -2.69 8.84
C GLY A 149 -15.06 -2.21 9.27
N PRO A 150 -15.17 -1.62 10.46
CA PRO A 150 -16.43 -1.05 10.90
C PRO A 150 -16.80 0.15 10.02
N LEU A 151 -18.09 0.49 9.98
CA LEU A 151 -18.59 1.66 9.25
C LEU A 151 -18.30 2.98 9.98
N GLY A 152 -18.16 2.87 11.30
CA GLY A 152 -17.91 3.93 12.28
C GLY A 152 -17.31 3.31 13.53
N GLY A 153 -16.52 4.07 14.28
CA GLY A 153 -15.91 3.61 15.52
C GLY A 153 -16.52 4.28 16.76
N PRO A 154 -16.15 3.84 17.97
CA PRO A 154 -16.21 4.70 19.15
C PRO A 154 -15.54 6.05 18.85
N VAL A 155 -15.87 7.13 19.57
CA VAL A 155 -15.37 8.50 19.33
C VAL A 155 -13.83 8.58 19.18
N GLU A 156 -13.08 7.66 19.78
CA GLU A 156 -11.61 7.56 19.68
C GLU A 156 -11.09 7.06 18.32
N MET A 157 -11.92 6.37 17.54
CA MET A 157 -11.62 5.83 16.19
C MET A 157 -12.38 6.59 15.10
N SER A 158 -12.78 7.85 15.36
CA SER A 158 -13.62 8.65 14.46
C SER A 158 -12.89 9.25 13.25
N ASP A 159 -11.60 8.98 13.07
CA ASP A 159 -10.87 9.45 11.90
C ASP A 159 -11.18 8.57 10.68
N TRP A 160 -11.54 9.22 9.57
CA TRP A 160 -11.85 8.59 8.29
C TRP A 160 -10.76 7.62 7.84
N LEU A 161 -9.49 8.07 7.94
CA LEU A 161 -8.35 7.27 7.51
C LEU A 161 -8.15 6.05 8.40
N ALA A 162 -8.31 6.21 9.72
CA ALA A 162 -8.17 5.11 10.68
C ALA A 162 -9.17 3.99 10.40
N ILE A 163 -10.43 4.32 10.13
CA ILE A 163 -11.46 3.32 9.82
C ILE A 163 -11.14 2.57 8.54
N ARG A 164 -10.77 3.27 7.46
CA ARG A 164 -10.36 2.59 6.21
C ARG A 164 -9.11 1.74 6.39
N LYS A 165 -8.17 2.19 7.23
CA LYS A 165 -6.97 1.43 7.58
C LYS A 165 -7.33 0.09 8.23
N THR A 166 -8.32 0.02 9.11
CA THR A 166 -8.73 -1.26 9.71
C THR A 166 -9.21 -2.29 8.69
N ALA A 167 -9.96 -1.88 7.66
CA ALA A 167 -10.41 -2.79 6.60
C ALA A 167 -9.22 -3.29 5.75
N LEU A 168 -8.24 -2.41 5.51
CA LEU A 168 -7.00 -2.76 4.81
C LEU A 168 -6.13 -3.72 5.63
N GLU A 169 -6.00 -3.48 6.94
CA GLU A 169 -5.28 -4.36 7.87
C GLU A 169 -5.93 -5.75 7.95
N ASP A 170 -7.26 -5.82 7.98
CA ASP A 170 -7.97 -7.10 7.91
C ASP A 170 -7.75 -7.83 6.57
N SER A 171 -7.66 -7.07 5.47
CA SER A 171 -7.38 -7.63 4.14
C SER A 171 -5.97 -8.22 4.09
N ALA A 172 -4.99 -7.51 4.66
CA ALA A 172 -3.63 -8.00 4.81
C ALA A 172 -3.56 -9.27 5.68
N ARG A 173 -4.26 -9.28 6.83
CA ARG A 173 -4.39 -10.46 7.70
C ARG A 173 -4.94 -11.66 6.94
N ALA A 174 -6.03 -11.47 6.21
CA ALA A 174 -6.65 -12.52 5.40
C ALA A 174 -5.71 -13.06 4.31
N ALA A 175 -4.93 -12.18 3.66
CA ALA A 175 -3.94 -12.56 2.65
C ALA A 175 -2.80 -13.40 3.25
N VAL A 176 -2.23 -12.97 4.38
CA VAL A 176 -1.17 -13.73 5.08
C VAL A 176 -1.70 -15.08 5.56
N ARG A 177 -2.89 -15.11 6.14
CA ARG A 177 -3.54 -16.35 6.60
C ARG A 177 -3.75 -17.35 5.47
N ALA A 178 -4.27 -16.91 4.33
CA ALA A 178 -4.47 -17.76 3.16
C ALA A 178 -3.13 -18.30 2.64
N MET A 179 -2.08 -17.47 2.66
CA MET A 179 -0.74 -17.87 2.23
C MET A 179 -0.14 -18.96 3.13
N LEU A 180 -0.28 -18.81 4.45
CA LEU A 180 0.22 -19.78 5.44
C LEU A 180 -0.53 -21.12 5.36
N GLN A 181 -1.86 -21.08 5.19
CA GLN A 181 -2.67 -22.29 5.01
C GLN A 181 -2.30 -23.07 3.74
N GLY A 182 -1.87 -22.37 2.69
CA GLY A 182 -1.46 -23.00 1.43
C GLY A 182 -0.02 -23.53 1.42
N SER A 183 0.87 -23.04 2.30
CA SER A 183 2.27 -23.48 2.35
C SER A 183 2.52 -24.62 3.32
N GLU A 184 1.83 -24.64 4.47
CA GLU A 184 2.14 -25.57 5.55
C GLU A 184 1.04 -26.62 5.78
N ARG A 185 1.46 -27.88 5.94
CA ARG A 185 0.55 -28.98 6.30
C ARG A 185 0.06 -28.84 7.74
N ASN A 186 0.93 -28.34 8.63
CA ASN A 186 0.59 -28.08 10.03
C ASN A 186 0.29 -26.60 10.22
N ARG A 187 -0.72 -26.30 11.04
CA ARG A 187 -1.05 -24.92 11.39
C ARG A 187 0.16 -24.27 12.08
N PRO A 188 0.67 -23.12 11.61
CA PRO A 188 1.71 -22.40 12.32
C PRO A 188 1.14 -21.72 13.57
N LYS A 189 1.98 -21.52 14.58
CA LYS A 189 1.64 -20.78 15.80
C LYS A 189 1.77 -19.28 15.53
N GLU A 190 2.92 -18.88 15.00
CA GLU A 190 3.30 -17.50 14.77
C GLU A 190 3.99 -17.38 13.40
N ALA A 191 3.85 -16.24 12.74
CA ALA A 191 4.55 -15.95 11.50
C ALA A 191 4.98 -14.48 11.46
N HIS A 192 6.21 -14.26 11.01
CA HIS A 192 6.81 -12.92 10.88
C HIS A 192 7.30 -12.71 9.45
N GLY A 193 7.19 -11.47 8.99
CA GLY A 193 7.68 -11.13 7.66
C GLY A 193 7.34 -9.71 7.25
N PHE A 194 7.31 -9.52 5.94
CA PHE A 194 7.01 -8.25 5.33
C PHE A 194 5.92 -8.37 4.28
N ILE A 195 5.15 -7.29 4.14
CA ILE A 195 4.03 -7.19 3.22
C ILE A 195 3.99 -5.81 2.59
N SER A 196 3.77 -5.74 1.28
CA SER A 196 3.58 -4.46 0.56
C SER A 196 2.37 -4.52 -0.34
N LEU A 197 1.80 -3.36 -0.66
CA LEU A 197 0.74 -3.26 -1.65
C LEU A 197 1.32 -3.45 -3.06
N GLN A 198 0.61 -4.22 -3.87
CA GLN A 198 0.93 -4.38 -5.29
C GLN A 198 0.32 -3.26 -6.13
N THR A 199 -0.92 -2.88 -5.80
CA THR A 199 -1.72 -1.86 -6.48
C THR A 199 -2.52 -1.06 -5.46
N PHE A 200 -3.20 0.00 -5.88
CA PHE A 200 -4.16 0.69 -5.02
C PHE A 200 -5.30 -0.29 -4.64
N PRO A 201 -5.67 -0.34 -3.35
CA PRO A 201 -6.78 -1.17 -2.89
C PRO A 201 -8.13 -0.58 -3.33
N ALA A 202 -9.11 -1.46 -3.51
CA ALA A 202 -10.48 -1.06 -3.83
C ALA A 202 -11.34 -1.12 -2.57
N PHE A 203 -11.97 0.01 -2.22
CA PHE A 203 -12.92 0.12 -1.12
C PHE A 203 -14.36 0.11 -1.62
N PHE A 204 -15.21 -0.63 -0.92
CA PHE A 204 -16.64 -0.71 -1.19
C PHE A 204 -17.40 -1.04 0.08
N MET A 205 -18.72 -0.91 0.02
CA MET A 205 -19.62 -1.23 1.11
C MET A 205 -20.13 -2.67 0.97
N ASP A 206 -20.00 -3.46 2.04
CA ASP A 206 -20.55 -4.81 2.11
C ASP A 206 -21.20 -5.06 3.48
N GLY A 207 -22.48 -5.45 3.48
CA GLY A 207 -23.22 -5.78 4.72
C GLY A 207 -23.22 -4.69 5.80
N GLY A 208 -23.17 -3.41 5.43
CA GLY A 208 -23.09 -2.30 6.39
C GLY A 208 -21.71 -2.14 7.04
N ARG A 209 -20.65 -2.62 6.38
CA ARG A 209 -19.25 -2.49 6.78
C ARG A 209 -18.41 -1.99 5.63
N TRP A 210 -17.28 -1.38 5.94
CA TRP A 210 -16.25 -1.09 4.95
C TRP A 210 -15.58 -2.39 4.54
N ALA A 211 -15.53 -2.67 3.24
CA ALA A 211 -14.79 -3.78 2.68
C ALA A 211 -13.62 -3.25 1.83
N CYS A 212 -12.47 -3.94 1.93
CA CYS A 212 -11.25 -3.58 1.23
C CYS A 212 -10.69 -4.80 0.48
N SER A 213 -10.73 -4.75 -0.86
CA SER A 213 -10.05 -5.73 -1.71
C SER A 213 -8.67 -5.21 -2.06
N ALA A 214 -7.62 -5.90 -1.60
CA ALA A 214 -6.24 -5.49 -1.80
C ALA A 214 -5.39 -6.64 -2.34
N ARG A 215 -4.39 -6.26 -3.16
CA ARG A 215 -3.38 -7.18 -3.69
C ARG A 215 -2.05 -6.88 -3.00
N PHE A 216 -1.43 -7.92 -2.50
CA PHE A 216 -0.24 -7.84 -1.68
C PHE A 216 0.91 -8.66 -2.25
N ARG A 217 2.10 -8.18 -1.99
CA ARG A 217 3.37 -8.91 -2.11
C ARG A 217 3.84 -9.26 -0.72
N ILE A 218 4.05 -10.53 -0.45
CA ILE A 218 4.33 -11.05 0.89
C ILE A 218 5.64 -11.83 0.86
N GLU A 219 6.50 -11.51 1.81
CA GLU A 219 7.72 -12.25 2.12
C GLU A 219 7.61 -12.76 3.57
N ILE A 220 7.50 -14.07 3.75
CA ILE A 220 7.51 -14.69 5.08
C ILE A 220 8.96 -14.98 5.44
N LYS A 221 9.44 -14.42 6.55
CA LYS A 221 10.81 -14.60 7.04
C LYS A 221 10.93 -15.76 8.01
N GLU A 222 9.96 -15.88 8.91
CA GLU A 222 9.97 -16.87 9.97
C GLU A 222 8.57 -17.44 10.19
N ILE A 223 8.51 -18.75 10.41
CA ILE A 223 7.30 -19.48 10.78
C ILE A 223 7.64 -20.31 12.01
N VAL A 224 6.95 -20.03 13.12
CA VAL A 224 7.10 -20.78 14.36
C VAL A 224 6.03 -21.87 14.39
N PRO A 225 6.37 -23.17 14.27
CA PRO A 225 5.40 -24.25 14.35
C PRO A 225 4.92 -24.45 15.80
N PHE A 226 3.74 -25.05 15.96
CA PHE A 226 3.37 -25.61 17.26
C PHE A 226 4.31 -26.78 17.58
N SER A 227 5.20 -26.63 18.56
CA SER A 227 5.90 -27.79 19.11
C SER A 227 4.90 -28.62 19.93
N ALA A 228 4.85 -29.92 19.66
CA ALA A 228 4.19 -30.86 20.54
C ALA A 228 5.03 -30.96 21.83
N TYR A 229 4.53 -30.41 22.92
CA TYR A 229 4.93 -30.81 24.26
C TYR A 229 4.12 -32.02 24.70
#